data_AF-A0A3B0TU96-F1
#
_entry.id   AF-A0A3B0TU96-F1
#
_cell.length_a   1.000
_cell.length_b   1.000
_cell.length_c   1.000
_cell.angle_alpha   90.00
_cell.angle_beta   90.00
_cell.angle_gamma   90.00
#
_symmetry.space_group_name_H-M   'P 1'
#
loop_
_entity.id
_entity.type
_entity.pdbx_description
1 polymer ?
#
loop_
_entity_poly.entity_id
_entity_poly.type
_entity_poly.pdbx_seq_one_letter_code
_entity_poly.pdbx_strand_id
1 'polypeptide(L)' 'MVDKLIQIALYKKGSKKNLGVFLGFPEKYATQRVNKIIENQNFKMEILKKLLTAAEVEAYMDMAITAEHDKIFAK' A
#
# COMPACT_ATOMS: atom_id res chain seq x y z
N MET A 1 -5.62 1.01 9.79
CA MET A 1 -4.32 0.40 9.39
C MET A 1 -3.91 0.88 8.01
N VAL A 2 -4.79 0.72 7.01
CA VAL A 2 -4.58 1.18 5.63
C VAL A 2 -4.31 2.67 5.53
N ASP A 3 -4.99 3.53 6.29
CA ASP A 3 -4.70 4.98 6.27
C ASP A 3 -3.27 5.31 6.67
N LYS A 4 -2.72 4.63 7.69
CA LYS A 4 -1.33 4.80 8.11
C LYS A 4 -0.37 4.37 7.00
N LEU A 5 -0.68 3.27 6.32
CA LEU A 5 0.08 2.80 5.18
C LEU A 5 0.09 3.84 4.04
N ILE A 6 -1.08 4.41 3.72
CA ILE A 6 -1.19 5.44 2.69
C ILE A 6 -0.45 6.71 3.10
N GLN A 7 -0.49 7.11 4.39
CA GLN A 7 0.26 8.26 4.89
C GLN A 7 1.77 8.06 4.78
N ILE A 8 2.30 6.90 5.15
CA ILE A 8 3.72 6.57 5.00
C ILE A 8 4.11 6.58 3.52
N ALA A 9 3.30 5.96 2.65
CA ALA A 9 3.53 5.95 1.20
C ALA A 9 3.49 7.37 0.61
N LEU A 10 2.58 8.24 1.07
CA LEU A 10 2.50 9.63 0.65
C LEU A 10 3.73 10.44 1.10
N TYR A 11 4.17 10.26 2.34
CA TYR A 11 5.37 10.90 2.86
C TYR A 11 6.60 10.50 2.02
N LYS A 12 6.75 9.21 1.70
CA LYS A 12 7.86 8.67 0.90
C LYS A 12 7.82 9.10 -0.56
N LYS A 13 6.64 9.15 -1.20
CA LYS A 13 6.50 9.54 -2.61
C LYS A 13 6.36 11.05 -2.83
N GLY A 14 6.24 11.83 -1.76
CA GLY A 14 6.24 13.29 -1.75
C GLY A 14 4.93 13.97 -2.19
N SER A 15 4.09 13.30 -2.99
CA SER A 15 2.77 13.83 -3.35
C SER A 15 1.77 12.74 -3.70
N LYS A 16 0.48 13.08 -3.62
CA LYS A 16 -0.63 12.21 -4.07
C LYS A 16 -0.53 11.87 -5.55
N LYS A 17 -0.05 12.80 -6.38
CA LYS A 17 0.16 12.58 -7.82
C LYS A 17 1.23 11.52 -8.04
N ASN A 18 2.39 11.65 -7.41
CA ASN A 18 3.50 10.71 -7.54
C ASN A 18 3.12 9.32 -7.02
N LEU A 19 2.43 9.26 -5.87
CA LEU A 19 1.90 8.01 -5.36
C LEU A 19 0.92 7.38 -6.36
N GLY A 20 -0.03 8.16 -6.90
CA GLY A 20 -1.00 7.63 -7.85
C GLY A 20 -0.38 7.10 -9.14
N VAL A 21 0.66 7.78 -9.66
CA VAL A 21 1.44 7.29 -10.80
C VAL A 21 2.18 5.99 -10.44
N PHE A 22 2.81 5.94 -9.26
CA PHE A 22 3.49 4.72 -8.77
C PHE A 22 2.53 3.53 -8.63
N LEU A 23 1.29 3.78 -8.19
CA LEU A 23 0.23 2.77 -8.10
C LEU A 23 -0.24 2.29 -9.49
N GLY A 24 0.17 2.95 -10.57
CA GLY A 24 -0.18 2.62 -11.95
C GLY A 24 -1.42 3.34 -12.48
N PHE A 25 -1.87 4.41 -11.82
CA PHE A 25 -2.95 5.23 -12.34
C PHE A 25 -2.44 6.18 -13.42
N PRO A 26 -3.27 6.47 -14.46
CA PRO A 26 -2.93 7.49 -15.43
C PRO A 26 -2.68 8.83 -14.73
N GLU A 27 -1.62 9.54 -15.11
CA GLU A 27 -1.17 10.76 -14.44
C GLU A 27 -2.30 11.80 -14.28
N LYS A 28 -3.14 11.96 -15.31
CA LYS A 28 -4.32 12.83 -15.31
C LYS A 28 -5.29 12.55 -14.15
N TYR A 29 -5.37 11.31 -13.69
CA TYR A 29 -6.31 10.86 -12.66
C TYR A 29 -5.63 10.40 -11.37
N ALA A 30 -4.29 10.44 -11.28
CA ALA A 30 -3.51 9.89 -10.17
C ALA A 30 -3.95 10.43 -8.80
N THR A 31 -4.04 11.76 -8.66
CA THR A 31 -4.48 12.40 -7.41
C THR A 31 -5.91 12.02 -7.03
N GLN A 32 -6.84 12.02 -7.99
CA GLN A 32 -8.24 11.68 -7.76
C GLN A 32 -8.39 10.22 -7.32
N ARG A 33 -7.64 9.31 -7.94
CA ARG A 33 -7.65 7.88 -7.59
C ARG A 33 -7.11 7.64 -6.19
N VAL A 34 -6.03 8.32 -5.80
CA VAL A 34 -5.50 8.24 -4.43
C VAL A 34 -6.49 8.77 -3.40
N ASN A 35 -7.18 9.88 -3.66
CA ASN A 35 -8.24 10.37 -2.77
C ASN A 35 -9.37 9.34 -2.58
N LYS A 36 -9.82 8.70 -3.67
CA LYS A 36 -10.84 7.64 -3.58
C LYS A 36 -10.41 6.44 -2.74
N ILE A 37 -9.11 6.08 -2.80
CA ILE A 37 -8.53 5.02 -1.97
C ILE A 37 -8.56 5.42 -0.49
N ILE A 38 -8.23 6.68 -0.18
CA ILE A 38 -8.28 7.20 1.20
C ILE A 38 -9.71 7.19 1.73
N GLU A 39 -10.68 7.64 0.91
CA GLU A 39 -12.08 7.77 1.33
C GLU A 39 -12.77 6.42 1.56
N ASN A 40 -12.55 5.45 0.66
CA ASN A 40 -13.34 4.21 0.65
C ASN A 40 -12.55 2.97 1.05
N GLN A 41 -11.22 3.05 1.13
CA GLN A 41 -10.29 1.94 1.39
C GLN A 41 -10.56 0.68 0.55
N ASN A 42 -11.27 0.83 -0.58
CA ASN A 42 -11.63 -0.24 -1.46
C ASN A 42 -10.68 -0.23 -2.66
N PHE A 43 -9.76 -1.19 -2.67
CA PHE A 43 -8.76 -1.34 -3.72
C PHE A 43 -8.42 -2.80 -3.91
N LYS A 44 -7.92 -3.12 -5.11
CA LYS A 44 -7.48 -4.47 -5.45
C LYS A 44 -6.21 -4.82 -4.67
N MET A 45 -5.99 -6.12 -4.43
CA MET A 45 -4.79 -6.64 -3.77
C MET A 45 -3.48 -6.13 -4.42
N GLU A 46 -3.46 -5.97 -5.74
CA GLU A 46 -2.30 -5.42 -6.45
C GLU A 46 -1.94 -3.99 -5.99
N ILE A 47 -2.95 -3.17 -5.72
CA ILE A 47 -2.75 -1.81 -5.19
C ILE A 47 -2.24 -1.86 -3.76
N LEU A 48 -2.71 -2.81 -2.95
CA LEU A 48 -2.18 -3.03 -1.60
C LEU A 48 -0.69 -3.37 -1.64
N LYS A 49 -0.29 -4.32 -2.49
CA LYS A 49 1.13 -4.67 -2.69
C LYS A 49 1.96 -3.46 -3.05
N LYS A 50 1.53 -2.70 -4.07
CA LYS A 50 2.21 -1.45 -4.46
C LYS A 50 2.23 -0.41 -3.34
N LEU A 51 1.21 -0.30 -2.50
CA LEU A 51 1.21 0.59 -1.34
C LEU A 51 2.24 0.15 -0.29
N LEU A 52 2.39 -1.15 -0.04
CA LEU A 52 3.39 -1.70 0.87
C LEU A 52 4.81 -1.48 0.36
N THR A 53 5.04 -1.67 -0.94
CA THR A 53 6.31 -1.32 -1.59
C THR A 53 6.58 0.18 -1.51
N ALA A 54 5.56 1.03 -1.78
CA ALA A 54 5.70 2.49 -1.71
C ALA A 54 6.00 2.99 -0.29
N ALA A 55 5.51 2.27 0.73
CA ALA A 55 5.78 2.54 2.14
C ALA A 55 7.05 1.86 2.67
N GLU A 56 7.74 1.05 1.86
CA GLU A 56 8.94 0.28 2.23
C GLU A 56 8.71 -0.69 3.40
N VAL A 57 7.49 -1.23 3.51
CA VAL A 57 7.10 -2.14 4.60
C VAL A 57 6.84 -3.59 4.16
N GLU A 58 7.01 -3.88 2.87
CA GLU A 58 6.71 -5.19 2.28
C GLU A 58 7.46 -6.33 2.98
N ALA A 59 8.77 -6.17 3.22
CA ALA A 59 9.59 -7.17 3.90
C ALA A 59 9.11 -7.47 5.34
N TYR A 60 8.66 -6.46 6.09
CA TYR A 60 8.14 -6.66 7.44
C TYR A 60 6.82 -7.44 7.43
N MET A 61 6.02 -7.27 6.38
CA MET A 61 4.78 -8.01 6.23
C MET A 61 5.05 -9.47 5.88
N ASP A 62 6.00 -9.75 5.00
CA ASP A 62 6.40 -11.13 4.67
C ASP A 62 6.96 -11.86 5.90
N MET A 63 7.76 -11.17 6.72
CA MET A 63 8.23 -11.70 8.00
C MET A 63 7.07 -12.02 8.95
N ALA A 64 6.10 -11.13 9.08
CA ALA A 64 4.94 -11.34 9.94
C ALA A 64 4.05 -12.50 9.45
N ILE A 65 3.84 -12.61 8.12
CA ILE A 65 3.08 -13.70 7.50
C ILE A 65 3.78 -15.04 7.75
N THR A 66 5.10 -15.09 7.57
CA THR A 66 5.91 -16.30 7.78
C THR A 66 5.84 -16.74 9.25
N ALA A 67 6.04 -15.81 10.18
CA ALA A 67 5.95 -16.10 11.61
C ALA A 67 4.57 -16.65 12.00
N GLU A 68 3.49 -16.13 11.42
CA GLU A 68 2.14 -16.58 11.75
C GLU A 68 1.78 -17.91 11.07
N HIS A 69 2.24 -18.12 9.84
CA HIS A 69 2.19 -19.43 9.18
C HIS A 69 2.90 -20.47 10.05
N ASP A 70 4.12 -20.20 10.48
CA ASP A 70 4.89 -21.12 11.30
C ASP A 70 4.19 -21.40 12.63
N LYS A 71 3.53 -20.44 13.27
CA LYS A 71 2.72 -20.73 14.48
C LYS A 71 1.54 -21.67 14.21
N ILE A 72 0.88 -21.53 13.07
CA ILE A 72 -0.29 -22.35 12.72
C ILE A 72 0.13 -23.77 12.33
N PHE A 73 1.27 -23.91 11.65
CA PHE A 73 1.71 -25.15 11.03
C PHE A 73 2.93 -25.81 11.70
N ALA A 74 3.54 -25.18 12.70
CA ALA A 74 4.51 -25.83 13.58
C ALA A 74 3.79 -26.89 14.41
N LYS A 75 4.02 -28.14 14.00
CA LYS A 75 3.59 -29.36 14.69
C LYS A 75 4.64 -29.80 15.69
#